data_AF-A0A932ANQ3-F1
#
_entry.id   AF-A0A932ANQ3-F1
#
_cell.length_a   1.000
_cell.length_b   1.000
_cell.length_c   1.000
_cell.angle_alpha   90.00
_cell.angle_beta   90.00
_cell.angle_gamma   90.00
#
_symmetry.space_group_name_H-M   'P 1'
#
loop_
_entity.id
_entity.type
_entity.pdbx_description
1 polymer ?
#
loop_
_entity_poly.entity_id
_entity_poly.type
_entity_poly.pdbx_seq_one_letter_code
_entity_poly.pdbx_strand_id
1 'polypeptide(L)'
;MPDELALARTIAYGRLGFGAAVTLAPHRALPGMVGRDPGALIGLVRMFGARDAILALGTLRALDRGDHAGGWLLASAAADTADAAQALAFGGDLGRRARLVTLAAAVPAAVIGWRAVAARSR
;
A
#
# COMPACT_ATOMS: atom_id res chain seq x y z
N MET A 1 -5.46 -7.79 -21.59
CA MET A 1 -5.43 -9.27 -21.50
C MET A 1 -6.02 -9.73 -20.17
N PRO A 2 -6.60 -10.95 -20.06
CA PRO A 2 -7.18 -11.47 -18.81
C PRO A 2 -6.20 -11.41 -17.61
N ASP A 3 -4.91 -11.62 -17.88
CA ASP A 3 -3.85 -11.64 -16.88
C ASP A 3 -3.62 -10.27 -16.22
N GLU A 4 -3.82 -9.17 -16.94
CA GLU A 4 -3.63 -7.81 -16.41
C GLU A 4 -4.75 -7.41 -15.46
N LEU A 5 -5.98 -7.81 -15.79
CA LEU A 5 -7.14 -7.62 -14.91
C LEU A 5 -7.01 -8.47 -13.65
N ALA A 6 -6.54 -9.71 -13.80
CA ALA A 6 -6.25 -10.59 -12.67
C ALA A 6 -5.15 -10.00 -11.76
N LEU A 7 -4.08 -9.47 -12.34
CA LEU A 7 -3.01 -8.79 -11.61
C LEU A 7 -3.53 -7.55 -10.87
N ALA A 8 -4.27 -6.68 -11.54
CA ALA A 8 -4.85 -5.48 -10.93
C ALA A 8 -5.81 -5.81 -9.78
N ARG A 9 -6.67 -6.84 -9.95
CA ARG A 9 -7.54 -7.34 -8.87
C ARG A 9 -6.74 -7.90 -7.70
N THR A 10 -5.70 -8.67 -7.97
CA THR A 10 -4.83 -9.27 -6.94
C THR A 10 -4.16 -8.17 -6.11
N ILE A 11 -3.59 -7.16 -6.77
CA ILE A 11 -3.01 -5.98 -6.12
C ILE A 11 -4.05 -5.28 -5.25
N ALA A 12 -5.24 -5.04 -5.79
CA ALA A 12 -6.29 -4.32 -5.07
C ALA A 12 -6.78 -5.09 -3.85
N TYR A 13 -7.01 -6.41 -3.95
CA TYR A 13 -7.40 -7.23 -2.80
C TYR A 13 -6.31 -7.31 -1.73
N GLY A 14 -5.05 -7.48 -2.14
CA GLY A 14 -3.92 -7.48 -1.20
C GLY A 14 -3.83 -6.17 -0.42
N ARG A 15 -3.92 -5.04 -1.13
CA ARG A 15 -3.93 -3.70 -0.53
C ARG A 15 -5.15 -3.47 0.35
N LEU A 16 -6.34 -3.90 -0.05
CA LEU A 16 -7.55 -3.79 0.76
C LEU A 16 -7.42 -4.56 2.07
N GLY A 17 -6.96 -5.81 2.00
CA GLY A 17 -6.76 -6.66 3.17
C GLY A 17 -5.72 -6.08 4.11
N PHE A 18 -4.57 -5.65 3.59
CA PHE A 18 -3.52 -5.01 4.37
C PHE A 18 -4.00 -3.69 4.99
N GLY A 19 -4.56 -2.79 4.19
CA GLY A 19 -5.06 -1.49 4.63
C GLY A 19 -6.14 -1.61 5.70
N ALA A 20 -7.11 -2.52 5.53
CA ALA A 20 -8.13 -2.79 6.53
C ALA A 20 -7.54 -3.34 7.83
N ALA A 21 -6.60 -4.30 7.74
CA ALA A 21 -5.95 -4.87 8.92
C ALA A 21 -5.16 -3.81 9.71
N VAL A 22 -4.39 -2.97 9.03
CA VAL A 22 -3.62 -1.88 9.63
C VAL A 22 -4.53 -0.80 10.22
N THR A 23 -5.64 -0.48 9.54
CA THR A 23 -6.62 0.51 10.01
C THR A 23 -7.34 0.06 11.26
N LEU A 24 -7.77 -1.21 11.32
CA LEU A 24 -8.64 -1.71 12.38
C LEU A 24 -7.85 -2.23 13.57
N ALA A 25 -6.73 -2.92 13.32
CA ALA A 25 -5.96 -3.64 14.32
C ALA A 25 -4.43 -3.45 14.14
N PRO A 26 -3.91 -2.20 14.21
CA PRO A 26 -2.49 -1.91 13.92
C PRO A 26 -1.50 -2.67 14.81
N HIS A 27 -1.83 -2.92 16.08
CA HIS A 27 -0.99 -3.72 16.99
C HIS A 27 -0.85 -5.18 16.58
N ARG A 28 -1.84 -5.74 15.87
CA ARG A 28 -1.81 -7.11 15.36
C ARG A 28 -1.16 -7.18 13.98
N ALA A 29 -1.47 -6.19 13.13
CA ALA A 29 -0.95 -6.14 11.77
C ALA A 29 0.54 -5.79 11.73
N LEU A 30 0.99 -4.84 12.56
CA LEU A 30 2.35 -4.30 12.55
C LEU A 30 2.94 -4.19 13.97
N PRO A 31 3.06 -5.31 14.72
CA PRO A 31 3.56 -5.29 16.10
C PRO A 31 4.97 -4.72 16.22
N GLY A 32 5.80 -4.87 15.18
CA GLY A 32 7.16 -4.33 15.13
C GLY A 32 7.28 -2.83 14.87
N MET A 33 6.17 -2.17 14.47
CA MET A 33 6.14 -0.75 14.11
C MET A 33 5.50 0.11 15.22
N VAL A 34 4.50 -0.42 15.91
CA VAL A 34 3.61 0.37 16.79
C VAL A 34 4.16 0.51 18.23
N GLY A 35 5.07 -0.35 18.67
CA GLY A 35 5.66 -0.25 20.01
C GLY A 35 4.63 -0.30 21.16
N ARG A 36 5.05 0.06 22.39
CA ARG A 36 4.17 0.05 23.58
C ARG A 36 3.36 1.33 23.77
N ASP A 37 3.85 2.50 23.33
CA ASP A 37 3.05 3.74 23.34
C ASP A 37 3.70 4.86 22.51
N PRO A 38 3.12 5.16 21.33
CA PRO A 38 2.91 6.57 20.97
C PRO A 38 1.55 6.72 20.27
N GLY A 39 0.51 7.16 20.99
CA GLY A 39 -0.84 7.34 20.45
C GLY A 39 -0.93 8.09 19.10
N ALA A 40 -0.08 9.11 18.90
CA ALA A 40 0.00 9.83 17.62
C ALA A 40 0.51 8.96 16.45
N LEU A 41 1.48 8.07 16.69
CA LEU A 41 1.99 7.15 15.67
C LEU A 41 0.92 6.12 15.28
N ILE A 42 0.14 5.63 16.25
CA ILE A 42 -0.98 4.71 15.98
C ILE A 42 -2.02 5.38 15.08
N GLY A 43 -2.36 6.64 15.34
CA GLY A 43 -3.25 7.43 14.49
C GLY A 43 -2.75 7.51 13.05
N LEU A 44 -1.46 7.85 12.88
CA LEU A 44 -0.82 7.93 11.55
C LEU A 44 -0.83 6.57 10.83
N VAL A 45 -0.49 5.48 11.54
CA VAL A 45 -0.52 4.11 10.97
C VAL A 45 -1.91 3.75 10.49
N ARG A 46 -2.97 4.07 11.26
CA ARG A 46 -4.35 3.84 10.83
C ARG A 46 -4.72 4.68 9.60
N MET A 47 -4.27 5.93 9.53
CA MET A 47 -4.50 6.79 8.35
C MET A 47 -3.83 6.22 7.10
N PHE A 48 -2.62 5.67 7.21
CA PHE A 48 -1.98 4.98 6.08
C PHE A 48 -2.76 3.74 5.65
N GLY A 49 -3.24 2.93 6.60
CA GLY A 49 -4.11 1.79 6.28
C GLY A 49 -5.40 2.22 5.55
N ALA A 50 -6.00 3.35 5.96
CA ALA A 50 -7.21 3.87 5.33
C ALA A 50 -6.95 4.36 3.91
N ARG A 51 -5.81 5.04 3.67
CA ARG A 51 -5.34 5.41 2.31
C ARG A 51 -5.27 4.18 1.42
N ASP A 52 -4.66 3.10 1.92
CA ASP A 52 -4.51 1.86 1.17
C ASP A 52 -5.87 1.24 0.82
N ALA A 53 -6.79 1.17 1.78
CA ALA A 53 -8.15 0.70 1.53
C ALA A 53 -8.88 1.54 0.47
N ILE A 54 -8.75 2.87 0.51
CA ILE A 54 -9.38 3.77 -0.48
C ILE A 54 -8.83 3.53 -1.89
N LEU A 55 -7.50 3.45 -2.04
CA LEU A 55 -6.85 3.19 -3.33
C LEU A 55 -7.27 1.82 -3.91
N ALA A 56 -7.37 0.81 -3.05
CA ALA A 56 -7.86 -0.51 -3.43
C ALA A 56 -9.32 -0.50 -3.87
N LEU A 57 -10.21 0.14 -3.10
CA LEU A 57 -11.63 0.25 -3.43
C LEU A 57 -11.86 1.02 -4.72
N GLY A 58 -11.10 2.10 -4.96
CA GLY A 58 -11.12 2.84 -6.22
C GLY A 58 -10.72 1.96 -7.41
N THR A 59 -9.67 1.15 -7.24
CA THR A 59 -9.24 0.17 -8.25
C THR A 59 -10.32 -0.88 -8.52
N LEU A 60 -10.85 -1.54 -7.48
CA LEU A 60 -11.87 -2.58 -7.62
C LEU A 60 -13.14 -2.03 -8.26
N ARG A 61 -13.62 -0.87 -7.79
CA ARG A 61 -14.80 -0.21 -8.36
C ARG A 61 -14.62 0.11 -9.84
N ALA A 62 -13.46 0.61 -10.25
CA ALA A 62 -13.18 0.88 -11.66
C ALA A 62 -13.20 -0.42 -12.48
N LEU A 63 -12.57 -1.48 -11.98
CA LEU A 63 -12.56 -2.78 -12.67
C LEU A 63 -13.96 -3.40 -12.79
N ASP A 64 -14.79 -3.30 -11.75
CA ASP A 64 -16.14 -3.86 -11.73
C ASP A 64 -17.10 -3.12 -12.67
N ARG A 65 -16.88 -1.82 -12.89
CA ARG A 65 -17.67 -1.01 -13.83
C ARG A 65 -17.15 -1.08 -15.27
N GLY A 66 -16.03 -1.75 -15.51
CA GLY A 66 -15.35 -1.73 -16.81
C GLY A 66 -14.64 -0.40 -17.13
N ASP A 67 -14.46 0.46 -16.12
CA ASP A 67 -13.78 1.75 -16.24
C ASP A 67 -12.24 1.59 -16.23
N HIS A 68 -11.55 2.67 -16.58
CA HIS A 68 -10.09 2.70 -16.61
C HIS A 68 -9.48 2.82 -15.20
N ALA A 69 -9.01 1.70 -14.63
CA ALA A 69 -8.34 1.69 -13.31
C ALA A 69 -6.89 2.20 -13.30
N GLY A 70 -6.34 2.65 -14.44
CA GLY A 70 -4.94 3.07 -14.56
C GLY A 70 -4.54 4.19 -13.59
N GLY A 71 -5.42 5.18 -13.36
CA GLY A 71 -5.17 6.26 -12.40
C GLY A 71 -5.02 5.77 -10.95
N TRP A 72 -5.83 4.78 -10.54
CA TRP A 72 -5.75 4.18 -9.21
C TRP A 72 -4.49 3.33 -9.02
N LEU A 73 -4.11 2.58 -10.06
CA LEU A 73 -2.86 1.80 -10.05
C LEU A 73 -1.63 2.70 -10.00
N LEU A 74 -1.63 3.81 -10.77
CA LEU A 74 -0.56 4.81 -10.74
C LEU A 74 -0.45 5.46 -9.36
N ALA A 75 -1.57 5.89 -8.78
CA ALA A 75 -1.58 6.47 -7.44
C ALA A 75 -1.08 5.48 -6.38
N SER A 76 -1.43 4.19 -6.51
CA SER A 76 -0.94 3.13 -5.63
C SER A 76 0.58 2.95 -5.75
N ALA A 77 1.09 2.82 -6.98
CA ALA A 77 2.53 2.68 -7.23
C ALA A 77 3.34 3.90 -6.75
N ALA A 78 2.80 5.10 -6.96
CA ALA A 78 3.41 6.34 -6.49
C ALA A 78 3.44 6.42 -4.96
N ALA A 79 2.36 6.02 -4.27
CA ALA A 79 2.29 5.99 -2.82
C ALA A 79 3.34 5.01 -2.24
N ASP A 80 3.43 3.79 -2.78
CA ASP A 80 4.41 2.79 -2.31
C ASP A 80 5.85 3.25 -2.58
N THR A 81 6.09 3.92 -3.71
CA THR A 81 7.40 4.50 -4.03
C THR A 81 7.77 5.60 -3.03
N ALA A 82 6.81 6.46 -2.67
CA ALA A 82 7.01 7.50 -1.68
C ALA A 82 7.33 6.91 -0.31
N ASP A 83 6.58 5.89 0.14
CA ASP A 83 6.82 5.23 1.42
C ASP A 83 8.21 4.58 1.47
N ALA A 84 8.64 3.92 0.39
CA ALA A 84 9.99 3.35 0.28
C ALA A 84 11.08 4.44 0.30
N ALA A 85 10.90 5.52 -0.47
CA ALA A 85 11.84 6.63 -0.53
C ALA A 85 11.99 7.32 0.83
N GLN A 86 10.88 7.55 1.53
CA GLN A 86 10.86 8.15 2.86
C GLN A 86 11.55 7.23 3.89
N ALA A 87 11.30 5.92 3.85
CA ALA A 87 11.97 4.96 4.72
C ALA A 87 13.49 4.82 4.43
N LEU A 88 13.94 5.11 3.21
CA LEU A 88 15.36 5.18 2.87
C LEU A 88 15.99 6.49 3.35
N ALA A 89 15.36 7.63 3.08
CA ALA A 89 15.88 8.97 3.37
C ALA A 89 15.83 9.32 4.86
N PHE A 90 14.75 8.96 5.54
CA PHE A 90 14.47 9.33 6.94
C PHE A 90 14.35 8.10 7.85
N GLY A 91 14.89 6.96 7.42
CA GLY A 91 14.83 5.71 8.17
C GLY A 91 15.52 5.72 9.54
N GLY A 92 16.36 6.73 9.81
CA GLY A 92 16.94 6.97 11.13
C GLY A 92 15.88 7.33 12.18
N ASP A 93 14.85 8.08 11.79
CA ASP A 93 13.80 8.59 12.68
C ASP A 93 12.76 7.50 13.02
N LEU A 94 12.60 6.50 12.15
CA LEU A 94 11.68 5.38 12.30
C LEU A 94 12.22 4.29 13.26
N GLY A 95 13.53 4.25 13.48
CA GLY A 95 14.21 3.12 14.08
C GLY A 95 14.28 1.89 13.16
N ARG A 96 15.24 0.99 13.41
CA ARG A 96 15.60 -0.11 12.49
C ARG A 96 14.42 -1.04 12.16
N ARG A 97 13.56 -1.36 13.13
CA ARG A 97 12.46 -2.31 12.93
C ARG A 97 11.36 -1.72 12.04
N ALA A 98 10.88 -0.51 12.33
CA ALA A 98 9.87 0.13 11.51
C ALA A 98 10.38 0.39 10.09
N ARG A 99 11.64 0.84 9.94
CA ARG A 99 12.28 0.97 8.63
C ARG A 99 12.25 -0.32 7.81
N LEU A 100 12.65 -1.45 8.41
CA LEU A 100 12.65 -2.75 7.72
C LEU A 100 11.25 -3.20 7.34
N VAL A 101 10.27 -3.04 8.23
CA VAL A 101 8.87 -3.39 7.94
C VAL A 101 8.32 -2.54 6.80
N THR A 102 8.56 -1.23 6.82
CA THR A 102 8.12 -0.33 5.74
C THR A 102 8.76 -0.71 4.41
N LEU A 103 10.08 -0.93 4.36
CA LEU A 103 10.76 -1.29 3.11
C LEU A 103 10.31 -2.66 2.58
N ALA A 104 10.11 -3.64 3.46
CA ALA A 104 9.64 -4.97 3.08
C ALA A 104 8.22 -4.95 2.49
N ALA A 105 7.37 -4.01 2.90
CA ALA A 105 6.03 -3.83 2.33
C ALA A 105 6.05 -2.96 1.06
N ALA A 106 6.68 -1.79 1.13
CA ALA A 106 6.60 -0.76 0.11
C ALA A 106 7.38 -1.10 -1.16
N VAL A 107 8.56 -1.72 -1.07
CA VAL A 107 9.39 -2.02 -2.25
C VAL A 107 8.73 -3.03 -3.19
N PRO A 108 8.26 -4.21 -2.72
CA PRO A 108 7.56 -5.15 -3.59
C PRO A 108 6.25 -4.56 -4.14
N ALA A 109 5.52 -3.81 -3.33
CA ALA A 109 4.26 -3.18 -3.74
C ALA A 109 4.48 -2.14 -4.86
N ALA A 110 5.50 -1.29 -4.74
CA ALA A 110 5.91 -0.35 -5.77
C ALA A 110 6.30 -1.07 -7.07
N VAL A 111 7.12 -2.12 -7.00
CA VAL A 111 7.55 -2.89 -8.18
C VAL A 111 6.35 -3.51 -8.88
N ILE A 112 5.46 -4.17 -8.15
CA ILE A 112 4.27 -4.82 -8.71
C ILE A 112 3.30 -3.77 -9.27
N GLY A 113 3.12 -2.64 -8.59
CA GLY A 113 2.29 -1.52 -9.02
C GLY A 113 2.78 -0.92 -10.34
N TRP A 114 4.08 -0.62 -10.46
CA TRP A 114 4.66 -0.09 -11.70
C TRP A 114 4.58 -1.10 -12.86
N ARG A 115 4.75 -2.40 -12.59
CA ARG A 115 4.53 -3.44 -13.60
C ARG A 115 3.08 -3.47 -14.08
N ALA A 116 2.12 -3.34 -13.18
CA ALA A 116 0.71 -3.27 -13.53
C ALA A 116 0.37 -2.01 -14.34
N VAL A 117 0.96 -0.86 -13.99
CA VAL A 117 0.82 0.38 -14.78
C VAL A 117 1.37 0.17 -16.19
N ALA A 118 2.61 -0.34 -16.32
CA ALA A 118 3.27 -0.53 -17.60
C ALA A 118 2.57 -1.56 -18.51
N ALA A 119 1.96 -2.60 -17.94
CA ALA A 119 1.20 -3.58 -18.70
C ALA A 119 -0.06 -2.97 -19.33
N ARG A 120 -0.67 -1.96 -18.69
CA ARG A 120 -1.86 -1.29 -19.24
C ARG A 120 -1.56 -0.23 -20.31
N SER A 121 -0.30 0.16 -20.47
CA SER A 121 0.15 1.10 -21.50
C SER A 121 0.48 0.44 -22.84
N ARG A 122 0.38 -0.89 -22.93
CA ARG A 122 0.65 -1.69 -24.12
C ARG A 122 -0.67 -2.15 -24.74
#